data_AF-A0A961ESG2-F1
#
_entry.id   AF-A0A961ESG2-F1
#
_cell.length_a   1.000
_cell.length_b   1.000
_cell.length_c   1.000
_cell.angle_alpha   90.00
_cell.angle_beta   90.00
_cell.angle_gamma   90.00
#
_symmetry.space_group_name_H-M   'P 1'
#
loop_
_entity.id
_entity.type
_entity.pdbx_description
1 polymer ?
#
loop_
_entity_poly.entity_id
_entity_poly.type
_entity_poly.pdbx_seq_one_letter_code
_entity_poly.pdbx_strand_id
1 'polypeptide(L)'
;MESKQNWKSIYRAHLIVLERFLARKPANWINSEKTVYLCGMLARHTDLEYQKQIESFLLEDPEQLEAAIRRHDPYLGQNAPLVTLSRINGEHLTIALAFELADGQQPSAGLRASVSSRYFGVAAFYSREAGNRQLSQIFAFFQHHQKVVLDLLSEYLGYIARPDFQMSERIPAELWEKFKREKNERNQKKDWWERRGITLGKKEGISSAELRQMLNHGTLN
;
A
#
# COMPACT_ATOMS: atom_id res chain seq x y z
N MET A 1 -14.14 -28.09 9.96
CA MET A 1 -14.54 -27.64 8.61
C MET A 1 -14.01 -26.22 8.47
N GLU A 2 -12.74 -26.09 8.07
CA GLU A 2 -12.07 -24.79 7.99
C GLU A 2 -12.73 -23.99 6.87
N SER A 3 -13.42 -22.91 7.22
CA SER A 3 -13.90 -21.99 6.21
C SER A 3 -12.65 -21.40 5.55
N LYS A 4 -12.48 -21.65 4.26
CA LYS A 4 -11.58 -20.85 3.44
C LYS A 4 -12.13 -19.43 3.49
N GLN A 5 -11.71 -18.63 4.47
CA GLN A 5 -11.97 -17.20 4.47
C GLN A 5 -11.32 -16.66 3.20
N ASN A 6 -12.13 -16.48 2.16
CA ASN A 6 -11.69 -15.97 0.89
C ASN A 6 -11.29 -14.50 1.12
N TRP A 7 -10.03 -14.13 0.88
CA TRP A 7 -9.57 -12.75 1.01
C TRP A 7 -10.47 -11.75 0.27
N LYS A 8 -11.19 -12.18 -0.78
CA LYS A 8 -12.18 -11.35 -1.47
C LYS A 8 -13.36 -10.95 -0.58
N SER A 9 -13.82 -11.83 0.32
CA SER A 9 -14.86 -11.55 1.31
C SER A 9 -14.35 -10.55 2.34
N ILE A 10 -13.18 -10.84 2.92
CA ILE A 10 -12.50 -9.98 3.89
C ILE A 10 -12.27 -8.57 3.30
N TYR A 11 -11.76 -8.51 2.08
CA TYR A 11 -11.56 -7.27 1.33
C TYR A 11 -12.85 -6.46 1.17
N ARG A 12 -13.95 -7.10 0.74
CA ARG A 12 -15.24 -6.42 0.54
C ARG A 12 -15.78 -5.89 1.86
N ALA A 13 -15.66 -6.67 2.93
CA ALA A 13 -16.10 -6.27 4.26
C ALA A 13 -15.30 -5.05 4.74
N HIS A 14 -13.97 -5.10 4.67
CA HIS A 14 -13.12 -3.96 5.04
C HIS A 14 -13.41 -2.72 4.20
N LEU A 15 -13.66 -2.86 2.90
CA LEU A 15 -13.97 -1.71 2.04
C LEU A 15 -15.21 -0.94 2.50
N ILE A 16 -16.29 -1.65 2.84
CA ILE A 16 -17.53 -1.03 3.31
C ILE A 16 -17.32 -0.35 4.66
N VAL A 17 -16.66 -1.06 5.58
CA VAL A 17 -16.47 -0.59 6.94
C VAL A 17 -15.51 0.58 7.00
N LEU A 18 -14.42 0.53 6.23
CA LEU A 18 -13.45 1.61 6.15
C LEU A 18 -14.08 2.85 5.54
N GLU A 19 -14.84 2.74 4.45
CA GLU A 19 -15.56 3.89 3.88
C GLU A 19 -16.55 4.52 4.88
N ARG A 20 -17.28 3.71 5.65
CA ARG A 20 -18.16 4.21 6.73
C ARG A 20 -17.38 4.88 7.86
N PHE A 21 -16.24 4.32 8.23
CA PHE A 21 -15.34 4.89 9.23
C PHE A 21 -14.82 6.26 8.75
N LEU A 22 -14.38 6.35 7.50
CA LEU A 22 -13.87 7.59 6.89
C LEU A 22 -14.95 8.63 6.65
N ALA A 23 -16.21 8.25 6.44
CA ALA A 23 -17.33 9.19 6.30
C ALA A 23 -17.56 10.05 7.56
N ARG A 24 -17.08 9.60 8.73
CA ARG A 24 -17.14 10.33 10.00
C ARG A 24 -15.94 11.24 10.22
N LYS A 25 -14.98 11.22 9.31
CA LYS A 25 -13.73 11.98 9.37
C LYS A 25 -13.84 13.20 8.43
N PRO A 26 -13.06 14.27 8.65
CA PRO A 26 -12.97 15.41 7.74
C PRO A 26 -12.88 14.99 6.27
N ALA A 27 -13.69 15.66 5.43
CA ALA A 27 -13.71 15.40 4.00
C ALA A 27 -12.30 15.56 3.41
N ASN A 28 -11.90 14.61 2.54
CA ASN A 28 -10.62 14.54 1.80
C ASN A 28 -9.41 13.89 2.51
N TRP A 29 -9.58 13.18 3.63
CA TRP A 29 -8.43 12.56 4.31
C TRP A 29 -7.70 11.51 3.45
N ILE A 30 -8.44 10.71 2.69
CA ILE A 30 -7.90 9.71 1.77
C ILE A 30 -8.85 9.53 0.59
N ASN A 31 -8.32 9.42 -0.63
CA ASN A 31 -9.13 9.15 -1.81
C ASN A 31 -9.41 7.64 -1.95
N SER A 32 -10.42 7.31 -2.72
CA SER A 32 -10.93 5.95 -2.89
C SER A 32 -9.90 4.95 -3.41
N GLU A 33 -8.95 5.37 -4.25
CA GLU A 33 -7.88 4.48 -4.74
C GLU A 33 -6.98 4.00 -3.61
N LYS A 34 -6.64 4.90 -2.68
CA LYS A 34 -5.82 4.60 -1.51
C LYS A 34 -6.64 3.82 -0.47
N THR A 35 -7.94 4.11 -0.32
CA THR A 35 -8.86 3.30 0.50
C THR A 35 -8.94 1.86 -0.01
N VAL A 36 -9.14 1.67 -1.32
CA VAL A 36 -9.15 0.36 -1.97
C VAL A 36 -7.83 -0.36 -1.75
N TYR A 37 -6.71 0.34 -1.86
CA TYR A 37 -5.40 -0.23 -1.63
C TYR A 37 -5.20 -0.67 -0.17
N LEU A 38 -5.54 0.17 0.81
CA LEU A 38 -5.52 -0.15 2.24
C LEU A 38 -6.34 -1.40 2.56
N CYS A 39 -7.55 -1.50 2.03
CA CYS A 39 -8.40 -2.68 2.23
C CYS A 39 -7.75 -3.94 1.64
N GLY A 40 -7.10 -3.80 0.48
CA GLY A 40 -6.34 -4.88 -0.12
C GLY A 40 -5.16 -5.33 0.73
N MET A 41 -4.43 -4.39 1.34
CA MET A 41 -3.34 -4.70 2.27
C MET A 41 -3.84 -5.47 3.49
N LEU A 42 -4.89 -4.98 4.15
CA LEU A 42 -5.49 -5.63 5.32
C LEU A 42 -6.00 -7.05 5.00
N ALA A 43 -6.70 -7.20 3.87
CA ALA A 43 -7.23 -8.49 3.46
C ALA A 43 -6.13 -9.51 3.13
N ARG A 44 -5.02 -9.06 2.54
CA ARG A 44 -3.84 -9.91 2.29
C ARG A 44 -3.11 -10.24 3.58
N HIS A 45 -2.98 -9.29 4.50
CA HIS A 45 -2.29 -9.50 5.77
C HIS A 45 -3.00 -10.55 6.64
N THR A 46 -4.33 -10.57 6.60
CA THR A 46 -5.16 -11.53 7.36
C THR A 46 -5.34 -12.88 6.65
N ASP A 47 -4.92 -13.02 5.39
CA ASP A 47 -4.95 -14.27 4.64
C ASP A 47 -3.71 -15.13 4.96
N LEU A 48 -3.91 -16.24 5.67
CA LEU A 48 -2.86 -17.17 6.06
C LEU A 48 -2.15 -17.83 4.86
N GLU A 49 -2.85 -18.07 3.76
CA GLU A 49 -2.24 -18.64 2.55
C GLU A 49 -1.31 -17.60 1.91
N TYR A 50 -1.76 -16.35 1.84
CA TYR A 50 -0.92 -15.26 1.34
C TYR A 50 0.30 -15.04 2.25
N GLN A 51 0.14 -15.06 3.58
CA GLN A 51 1.27 -14.91 4.50
C GLN A 51 2.35 -15.98 4.28
N LYS A 52 1.95 -17.24 4.08
CA LYS A 52 2.89 -18.33 3.75
C LYS A 52 3.60 -18.11 2.41
N GLN A 53 2.92 -17.55 1.41
CA GLN A 53 3.52 -17.29 0.10
C GLN A 53 4.55 -16.15 0.14
N ILE A 54 4.38 -15.18 1.03
CA ILE A 54 5.27 -14.01 1.11
C ILE A 54 6.43 -14.17 2.09
N GLU A 55 6.41 -15.21 2.93
CA GLU A 55 7.38 -15.42 4.02
C GLU A 55 8.84 -15.36 3.53
N SER A 56 9.15 -15.99 2.40
CA SER A 56 10.50 -15.97 1.80
C SER A 56 10.94 -14.61 1.24
N PHE A 57 10.03 -13.64 1.16
CA PHE A 57 10.31 -12.29 0.69
C PHE A 57 10.40 -11.28 1.85
N LEU A 58 10.06 -11.67 3.08
CA LEU A 58 10.15 -10.79 4.24
C LEU A 58 11.61 -10.63 4.66
N LEU A 59 12.04 -9.38 4.79
CA LEU A 59 13.39 -9.02 5.18
C LEU A 59 13.43 -8.78 6.69
N GLU A 60 14.45 -9.33 7.33
CA GLU A 60 14.65 -9.19 8.78
C GLU A 60 15.27 -7.82 9.14
N ASP A 61 16.03 -7.23 8.21
CA ASP A 61 16.73 -5.96 8.41
C ASP A 61 16.60 -5.05 7.17
N PRO A 62 16.29 -3.74 7.33
CA PRO A 62 16.41 -2.73 6.28
C PRO A 62 17.69 -2.76 5.44
N GLU A 63 18.84 -3.14 5.99
CA GLU A 63 20.11 -3.26 5.25
C GLU A 63 20.03 -4.32 4.14
N GLN A 64 19.19 -5.35 4.32
CA GLN A 64 18.96 -6.37 3.30
C GLN A 64 18.26 -5.79 2.06
N LEU A 65 17.45 -4.72 2.22
CA LEU A 65 16.86 -4.02 1.07
C LEU A 65 17.96 -3.36 0.25
N GLU A 66 18.90 -2.68 0.88
CA GLU A 66 20.00 -2.02 0.16
C GLU A 66 20.88 -3.04 -0.56
N ALA A 67 21.19 -4.16 0.10
CA ALA A 67 21.90 -5.27 -0.53
C ALA A 67 21.13 -5.86 -1.72
N ALA A 68 19.80 -6.01 -1.58
CA ALA A 68 18.94 -6.46 -2.68
C ALA A 68 18.96 -5.48 -3.85
N ILE A 69 18.84 -4.16 -3.61
CA ILE A 69 18.93 -3.13 -4.65
C ILE A 69 20.27 -3.22 -5.39
N ARG A 70 21.39 -3.34 -4.66
CA ARG A 70 22.74 -3.38 -5.25
C ARG A 70 22.99 -4.63 -6.08
N ARG A 71 22.42 -5.78 -5.69
CA ARG A 71 22.55 -7.06 -6.41
C ARG A 71 21.60 -7.17 -7.60
N HIS A 72 20.53 -6.39 -7.60
CA HIS A 72 19.52 -6.45 -8.65
C HIS A 72 20.02 -5.72 -9.89
N ASP A 73 20.09 -6.44 -11.02
CA ASP A 73 20.24 -5.82 -12.34
C ASP A 73 19.04 -4.87 -12.55
N PRO A 74 19.19 -3.66 -13.14
CA PRO A 74 18.14 -2.64 -13.18
C PRO A 74 17.06 -2.98 -14.22
N TYR A 75 16.53 -4.20 -14.16
CA TYR A 75 15.32 -4.60 -14.81
C TYR A 75 14.15 -3.77 -14.25
N LEU A 76 13.59 -2.92 -15.10
CA LEU A 76 12.47 -2.04 -14.79
C LEU A 76 11.17 -2.64 -15.32
N GLY A 77 10.25 -3.01 -14.43
CA GLY A 77 8.98 -3.63 -14.78
C GLY A 77 8.07 -3.83 -13.56
N GLN A 78 6.76 -4.00 -13.77
CA GLN A 78 5.78 -4.20 -12.68
C GLN A 78 6.06 -5.48 -11.85
N ASN A 79 6.68 -6.48 -12.49
CA ASN A 79 7.12 -7.72 -11.87
C ASN A 79 8.60 -7.70 -11.52
N ALA A 80 9.25 -6.52 -11.54
CA ALA A 80 10.64 -6.43 -11.09
C ALA A 80 10.69 -6.98 -9.66
N PRO A 81 11.57 -7.96 -9.38
CA PRO A 81 11.62 -8.58 -8.07
C PRO A 81 11.82 -7.56 -6.95
N LEU A 82 12.54 -6.47 -7.22
CA LEU A 82 12.69 -5.37 -6.27
C LEU A 82 11.38 -4.58 -5.98
N VAL A 83 10.50 -4.36 -6.96
CA VAL A 83 9.17 -3.75 -6.73
C VAL A 83 8.34 -4.67 -5.84
N THR A 84 8.37 -5.96 -6.14
CA THR A 84 7.62 -6.98 -5.42
C THR A 84 8.10 -7.09 -3.98
N LEU A 85 9.42 -7.22 -3.79
CA LEU A 85 10.08 -7.27 -2.48
C LEU A 85 9.77 -6.02 -1.64
N SER A 86 9.99 -4.83 -2.21
CA SER A 86 9.73 -3.57 -1.51
C SER A 86 8.27 -3.41 -1.13
N ARG A 87 7.35 -3.72 -2.06
CA ARG A 87 5.91 -3.65 -1.80
C ARG A 87 5.50 -4.60 -0.67
N ILE A 88 5.90 -5.87 -0.74
CA ILE A 88 5.54 -6.89 0.26
C ILE A 88 6.02 -6.46 1.65
N ASN A 89 7.28 -6.05 1.78
CA ASN A 89 7.83 -5.60 3.05
C ASN A 89 7.17 -4.31 3.55
N GLY A 90 6.96 -3.33 2.68
CA GLY A 90 6.27 -2.09 3.02
C GLY A 90 4.86 -2.34 3.54
N GLU A 91 4.09 -3.18 2.84
CA GLU A 91 2.73 -3.57 3.21
C GLU A 91 2.70 -4.32 4.55
N HIS A 92 3.49 -5.40 4.67
CA HIS A 92 3.51 -6.25 5.84
C HIS A 92 3.87 -5.47 7.11
N LEU A 93 4.93 -4.66 7.04
CA LEU A 93 5.36 -3.85 8.18
C LEU A 93 4.36 -2.76 8.55
N THR A 94 3.72 -2.10 7.59
CA THR A 94 2.70 -1.08 7.90
C THR A 94 1.53 -1.70 8.67
N ILE A 95 1.05 -2.87 8.23
CA ILE A 95 -0.09 -3.50 8.90
C ILE A 95 0.31 -4.08 10.26
N ALA A 96 1.46 -4.74 10.36
CA ALA A 96 1.96 -5.27 11.64
C ALA A 96 2.10 -4.17 12.70
N LEU A 97 2.70 -3.03 12.33
CA LEU A 97 2.81 -1.87 13.21
C LEU A 97 1.44 -1.30 13.61
N ALA A 98 0.48 -1.28 12.69
CA ALA A 98 -0.87 -0.81 13.01
C ALA A 98 -1.58 -1.71 14.02
N PHE A 99 -1.36 -3.03 13.98
CA PHE A 99 -1.88 -3.96 14.98
C PHE A 99 -1.21 -3.75 16.34
N GLU A 100 0.12 -3.64 16.41
CA GLU A 100 0.83 -3.33 17.67
C GLU A 100 0.28 -2.06 18.32
N LEU A 101 0.11 -1.00 17.52
CA LEU A 101 -0.45 0.28 17.99
C LEU A 101 -1.91 0.14 18.45
N ALA A 102 -2.74 -0.62 17.73
CA ALA A 102 -4.14 -0.84 18.10
C ALA A 102 -4.28 -1.60 19.43
N ASP A 103 -3.34 -2.50 19.73
CA ASP A 103 -3.26 -3.26 20.98
C ASP A 103 -2.63 -2.45 22.13
N GLY A 104 -2.31 -1.17 21.90
CA GLY A 104 -1.69 -0.28 22.89
C GLY A 104 -0.21 -0.61 23.16
N GLN A 105 0.42 -1.43 22.32
CA GLN A 105 1.84 -1.76 22.43
C GLN A 105 2.68 -0.61 21.86
N GLN A 106 3.87 -0.41 22.44
CA GLN A 106 4.87 0.44 21.80
C GLN A 106 5.45 -0.32 20.60
N PRO A 107 5.62 0.33 19.43
CA PRO A 107 6.25 -0.29 18.29
C PRO A 107 7.56 -0.96 18.69
N SER A 108 7.69 -2.25 18.43
CA SER A 108 8.88 -3.00 18.81
C SER A 108 10.15 -2.32 18.25
N ALA A 109 11.19 -2.20 19.08
CA ALA A 109 12.36 -1.36 18.83
C ALA A 109 13.14 -1.66 17.52
N GLY A 110 12.88 -2.81 16.89
CA GLY A 110 13.48 -3.24 15.63
C GLY A 110 12.75 -2.76 14.36
N LEU A 111 11.46 -2.38 14.44
CA LEU A 111 10.64 -2.06 13.28
C LEU A 111 10.16 -0.62 13.32
N ARG A 112 11.11 0.29 13.10
CA ARG A 112 10.81 1.73 13.06
C ARG A 112 9.89 2.00 11.87
N ALA A 113 8.80 2.73 12.09
CA ALA A 113 7.92 3.21 11.02
C ALA A 113 8.72 3.70 9.79
N SER A 114 9.81 4.44 9.99
CA SER A 114 10.70 4.89 8.91
C SER A 114 11.16 3.82 7.91
N VAL A 115 11.22 2.55 8.32
CA VAL A 115 11.57 1.40 7.46
C VAL A 115 10.48 1.13 6.42
N SER A 116 9.20 1.12 6.80
CA SER A 116 8.11 0.87 5.86
C SER A 116 7.93 2.03 4.86
N SER A 117 8.17 3.29 5.27
CA SER A 117 8.23 4.42 4.33
C SER A 117 9.32 4.23 3.26
N ARG A 118 10.52 3.76 3.64
CA ARG A 118 11.61 3.48 2.68
C ARG A 118 11.22 2.42 1.66
N TYR A 119 10.59 1.32 2.11
CA TYR A 119 10.07 0.28 1.22
C TYR A 119 9.06 0.84 0.21
N PHE A 120 8.11 1.67 0.67
CA PHE A 120 7.17 2.32 -0.24
C PHE A 120 7.84 3.30 -1.20
N GLY A 121 8.89 4.01 -0.79
CA GLY A 121 9.64 4.89 -1.68
C GLY A 121 10.33 4.15 -2.82
N VAL A 122 10.95 3.01 -2.53
CA VAL A 122 11.55 2.14 -3.57
C VAL A 122 10.45 1.63 -4.50
N ALA A 123 9.36 1.10 -3.95
CA ALA A 123 8.23 0.62 -4.76
C ALA A 123 7.64 1.73 -5.65
N ALA A 124 7.49 2.95 -5.11
CA ALA A 124 6.94 4.11 -5.81
C ALA A 124 7.78 4.50 -7.00
N PHE A 125 9.10 4.57 -6.81
CA PHE A 125 10.03 4.91 -7.86
C PHE A 125 9.99 3.87 -8.98
N TYR A 126 10.19 2.59 -8.66
CA TYR A 126 10.27 1.57 -9.70
C TYR A 126 8.93 1.38 -10.43
N SER A 127 7.80 1.60 -9.74
CA SER A 127 6.49 1.66 -10.39
C SER A 127 6.40 2.81 -11.39
N ARG A 128 6.97 3.98 -11.08
CA ARG A 128 7.03 5.13 -11.99
C ARG A 128 7.86 4.82 -13.23
N GLU A 129 9.05 4.27 -13.03
CA GLU A 129 9.97 3.94 -14.13
C GLU A 129 9.44 2.81 -15.02
N ALA A 130 8.67 1.87 -14.45
CA ALA A 130 7.92 0.86 -15.19
C ALA A 130 6.67 1.42 -15.90
N GLY A 131 6.44 2.74 -15.88
CA GLY A 131 5.29 3.40 -16.51
C GLY A 131 3.98 3.32 -15.72
N ASN A 132 3.98 2.72 -14.53
CA ASN A 132 2.80 2.60 -13.67
C ASN A 132 2.68 3.80 -12.70
N ARG A 133 2.32 4.96 -13.26
CA ARG A 133 2.16 6.21 -12.51
C ARG A 133 1.13 6.13 -11.39
N GLN A 134 0.04 5.38 -11.57
CA GLN A 134 -1.00 5.25 -10.56
C GLN A 134 -0.49 4.51 -9.33
N LEU A 135 0.16 3.36 -9.54
CA LEU A 135 0.72 2.59 -8.44
C LEU A 135 1.87 3.36 -7.76
N SER A 136 2.66 4.08 -8.54
CA SER A 136 3.66 5.02 -8.01
C SER A 136 3.04 6.08 -7.09
N GLN A 137 1.94 6.72 -7.50
CA GLN A 137 1.24 7.72 -6.67
C GLN A 137 0.64 7.14 -5.40
N ILE A 138 0.13 5.90 -5.47
CA ILE A 138 -0.34 5.18 -4.29
C ILE A 138 0.84 4.98 -3.34
N PHE A 139 1.94 4.37 -3.77
CA PHE A 139 3.09 4.11 -2.92
C PHE A 139 3.75 5.38 -2.38
N ALA A 140 3.86 6.44 -3.18
CA ALA A 140 4.36 7.73 -2.73
C ALA A 140 3.48 8.33 -1.62
N PHE A 141 2.15 8.14 -1.68
CA PHE A 141 1.27 8.55 -0.59
C PHE A 141 1.60 7.78 0.71
N PHE A 142 1.80 6.46 0.64
CA PHE A 142 2.18 5.66 1.81
C PHE A 142 3.56 6.03 2.37
N GLN A 143 4.50 6.36 1.49
CA GLN A 143 5.81 6.86 1.87
C GLN A 143 5.71 8.18 2.66
N HIS A 144 5.02 9.18 2.11
CA HIS A 144 5.00 10.54 2.65
C HIS A 144 4.03 10.74 3.81
N HIS A 145 2.94 9.98 3.84
CA HIS A 145 1.88 10.11 4.84
C HIS A 145 1.86 8.93 5.82
N GLN A 146 3.00 8.28 6.04
CA GLN A 146 3.06 7.03 6.79
C GLN A 146 2.48 7.14 8.20
N LYS A 147 2.82 8.19 8.96
CA LYS A 147 2.26 8.41 10.30
C LYS A 147 0.74 8.49 10.25
N VAL A 148 0.20 9.28 9.32
CA VAL A 148 -1.24 9.44 9.11
C VAL A 148 -1.89 8.11 8.74
N VAL A 149 -1.24 7.30 7.91
CA VAL A 149 -1.71 5.96 7.54
C VAL A 149 -1.74 5.04 8.75
N LEU A 150 -0.69 5.05 9.60
CA LEU A 150 -0.62 4.23 10.80
C LEU A 150 -1.67 4.65 11.84
N ASP A 151 -1.83 5.95 12.08
CA ASP A 151 -2.86 6.48 12.99
C ASP A 151 -4.26 6.09 12.50
N LEU A 152 -4.53 6.22 11.20
CA LEU A 152 -5.80 5.84 10.60
C LEU A 152 -6.06 4.33 10.67
N LEU A 153 -5.04 3.51 10.42
CA LEU A 153 -5.15 2.06 10.50
C LEU A 153 -5.33 1.58 11.94
N SER A 154 -4.58 2.11 12.89
CA SER A 154 -4.70 1.70 14.30
C SER A 154 -6.05 2.10 14.89
N GLU A 155 -6.54 3.31 14.60
CA GLU A 155 -7.89 3.73 14.98
C GLU A 155 -8.98 2.88 14.32
N TYR A 156 -8.79 2.52 13.05
CA TYR A 156 -9.70 1.64 12.32
C TYR A 156 -9.73 0.23 12.91
N LEU A 157 -8.56 -0.35 13.22
CA LEU A 157 -8.44 -1.65 13.85
C LEU A 157 -9.08 -1.66 15.24
N GLY A 158 -8.85 -0.62 16.05
CA GLY A 158 -9.55 -0.43 17.33
C GLY A 158 -11.06 -0.23 17.18
N TYR A 159 -11.53 0.38 16.08
CA TYR A 159 -12.95 0.50 15.78
C TYR A 159 -13.62 -0.85 15.48
N ILE A 160 -12.96 -1.72 14.71
CA ILE A 160 -13.52 -3.03 14.34
C ILE A 160 -13.31 -4.11 15.41
N ALA A 161 -12.40 -3.91 16.36
CA ALA A 161 -12.16 -4.82 17.48
C ALA A 161 -13.23 -4.73 18.60
N ARG A 162 -14.21 -3.82 18.48
CA ARG A 162 -15.25 -3.63 19.48
C ARG A 162 -16.20 -4.85 19.54
N PRO A 163 -16.63 -5.30 20.73
CA PRO A 163 -17.44 -6.51 20.88
C PRO A 163 -18.79 -6.48 20.14
N ASP A 164 -19.34 -5.29 19.91
CA ASP A 164 -20.61 -5.04 19.24
C ASP A 164 -20.47 -4.82 17.72
N PHE A 165 -19.24 -4.82 17.20
CA PHE A 165 -18.99 -4.54 15.81
C PHE A 165 -19.30 -5.75 14.91
N GLN A 166 -20.14 -5.54 13.88
CA GLN A 166 -20.46 -6.56 12.89
C GLN A 166 -19.99 -6.14 11.48
N MET A 167 -19.17 -6.99 10.87
CA MET A 167 -18.79 -6.87 9.46
C MET A 167 -19.99 -7.13 8.55
N SER A 168 -20.13 -6.33 7.48
CA SER A 168 -21.11 -6.56 6.41
C SER A 168 -20.38 -6.72 5.09
N GLU A 169 -20.74 -7.74 4.31
CA GLU A 169 -20.13 -8.03 3.00
C GLU A 169 -20.88 -7.39 1.82
N ARG A 170 -22.10 -6.89 2.06
CA ARG A 170 -22.95 -6.33 1.00
C ARG A 170 -22.56 -4.88 0.73
N ILE A 171 -21.87 -4.64 -0.39
CA ILE A 171 -21.50 -3.29 -0.82
C ILE A 171 -22.78 -2.52 -1.18
N PRO A 172 -23.07 -1.39 -0.51
CA PRO A 172 -24.20 -0.52 -0.84
C PRO A 172 -24.12 0.04 -2.27
N ALA A 173 -25.26 0.34 -2.88
CA ALA A 173 -25.33 0.85 -4.25
C ALA A 173 -24.59 2.19 -4.40
N GLU A 174 -24.61 3.03 -3.37
CA GLU A 174 -23.99 4.34 -3.37
C GLU A 174 -22.46 4.24 -3.48
N LEU A 175 -21.85 3.26 -2.80
CA LEU A 175 -20.41 3.00 -2.92
C LEU A 175 -20.06 2.46 -4.30
N TRP A 176 -20.91 1.62 -4.89
CA TRP A 176 -20.73 1.16 -6.26
C TRP A 176 -20.71 2.30 -7.27
N GLU A 177 -21.65 3.23 -7.16
CA GLU A 177 -21.73 4.38 -8.06
C GLU A 177 -20.55 5.35 -7.85
N LYS A 178 -20.11 5.57 -6.61
CA LYS A 178 -18.89 6.34 -6.30
C LYS A 178 -17.67 5.76 -7.02
N PHE A 179 -17.39 4.46 -6.84
CA PHE A 179 -16.21 3.83 -7.45
C PHE A 179 -16.32 3.73 -8.97
N LYS A 180 -17.52 3.52 -9.53
CA LYS A 180 -17.75 3.54 -10.99
C LYS A 180 -17.47 4.92 -11.58
N ARG A 181 -17.95 6.00 -10.95
CA ARG A 181 -17.72 7.37 -11.41
C ARG A 181 -16.23 7.69 -11.45
N GLU A 182 -15.51 7.40 -10.37
CA GLU A 182 -14.07 7.64 -10.30
C GLU A 182 -13.29 6.78 -11.30
N LYS A 183 -13.69 5.52 -11.51
CA LYS A 183 -13.12 4.65 -12.56
C LYS A 183 -13.33 5.26 -13.95
N ASN A 184 -14.50 5.83 -14.23
CA ASN A 184 -14.82 6.45 -15.51
C ASN A 184 -14.02 7.74 -15.73
N GLU A 185 -13.96 8.62 -14.72
CA GLU A 185 -13.12 9.83 -14.75
C GLU A 185 -11.64 9.50 -15.01
N ARG A 186 -11.15 8.41 -14.40
CA ARG A 186 -9.79 7.92 -14.63
C ARG A 186 -9.57 7.44 -16.06
N ASN A 187 -10.48 6.62 -16.60
CA ASN A 187 -10.36 6.12 -17.96
C ASN A 187 -10.38 7.27 -18.98
N GLN A 188 -11.25 8.25 -18.79
CA GLN A 188 -11.29 9.47 -19.61
C GLN A 188 -9.97 10.25 -19.55
N LYS A 189 -9.38 10.38 -18.35
CA LYS A 189 -8.07 11.01 -18.19
C LYS A 189 -7.00 10.23 -18.95
N LYS A 190 -6.93 8.90 -18.80
CA LYS A 190 -5.97 8.04 -19.51
C LYS A 190 -6.07 8.22 -21.04
N ASP A 191 -7.28 8.14 -21.58
CA ASP A 191 -7.53 8.33 -23.02
C ASP A 191 -7.08 9.71 -23.50
N TRP A 192 -7.21 10.75 -22.67
CA TRP A 192 -6.73 12.09 -22.97
C TRP A 192 -5.19 12.17 -23.07
N TRP A 193 -4.45 11.45 -22.23
CA TRP A 193 -2.97 11.39 -22.30
C TRP A 193 -2.50 10.64 -23.55
N GLU A 194 -3.14 9.53 -23.87
CA GLU A 194 -2.81 8.70 -25.04
C GLU A 194 -3.09 9.44 -26.36
N ARG A 195 -4.21 10.18 -26.45
CA ARG A 195 -4.53 11.04 -27.61
C ARG A 195 -3.51 12.16 -27.86
N ARG A 196 -2.70 12.54 -26.86
CA ARG A 196 -1.67 13.57 -26.98
C ARG A 196 -0.28 13.02 -27.31
N GLY A 197 -0.17 11.72 -27.62
CA GLY A 197 1.11 11.12 -28.02
C GLY A 197 2.15 11.06 -26.90
N ILE A 198 1.73 11.20 -25.64
CA ILE A 198 2.62 11.00 -24.49
C ILE A 198 2.79 9.50 -24.28
N THR A 199 3.74 8.91 -24.99
CA THR A 199 4.07 7.48 -24.88
C THR A 199 4.79 7.23 -23.55
N LEU A 200 4.16 6.42 -22.68
CA LEU A 200 4.72 5.99 -21.40
C LEU A 200 5.77 4.88 -21.65
N GLY A 201 6.97 5.23 -22.13
CA GLY A 201 7.98 4.28 -22.56
C GLY A 201 9.37 4.48 -21.94
N LYS A 202 9.75 3.51 -21.09
CA LYS A 202 11.10 2.98 -20.76
C LYS A 202 12.26 3.97 -20.55
N LYS A 203 12.53 4.30 -19.29
CA LYS A 203 13.90 4.66 -18.86
C LYS A 203 14.65 3.35 -18.57
N GLU A 204 15.94 3.25 -18.90
CA GLU A 204 16.81 2.10 -18.58
C GLU A 204 17.83 2.55 -17.52
N GLY A 205 17.71 2.01 -16.31
CA GLY A 205 18.68 2.24 -15.23
C GLY A 205 18.41 3.43 -14.30
N ILE A 206 19.09 3.40 -13.16
CA ILE A 206 19.07 4.42 -12.11
C ILE A 206 20.53 4.71 -11.75
N SER A 207 20.92 5.99 -11.75
CA SER A 207 22.29 6.38 -11.37
C SER A 207 22.52 6.24 -9.86
N SER A 208 23.77 6.06 -9.44
CA SER A 208 24.12 6.02 -8.00
C SER A 208 23.75 7.32 -7.26
N ALA A 209 23.65 8.45 -7.98
CA ALA A 209 23.18 9.72 -7.44
C ALA A 209 21.66 9.69 -7.18
N GLU A 210 20.88 9.17 -8.13
CA GLU A 210 19.43 8.94 -7.93
C GLU A 210 19.20 7.94 -6.78
N LEU A 211 20.00 6.87 -6.66
CA LEU A 211 19.95 5.93 -5.54
C LEU A 211 20.17 6.59 -4.17
N ARG A 212 21.18 7.45 -4.05
CA ARG A 212 21.43 8.20 -2.80
C ARG A 212 20.30 9.19 -2.50
N GLN A 213 19.73 9.82 -3.52
CA GLN A 213 18.58 10.69 -3.36
C GLN A 213 17.33 9.93 -2.88
N MET A 214 17.12 8.69 -3.34
CA MET A 214 16.03 7.81 -2.89
C MET A 214 16.15 7.43 -1.41
N LEU A 215 17.36 7.09 -0.95
CA LEU A 215 17.61 6.69 0.44
C LEU A 215 17.55 7.89 1.41
N ASN A 216 17.91 9.09 0.95
CA ASN A 216 17.96 10.31 1.76
C ASN A 216 16.63 11.09 1.84
N HIS A 217 15.62 10.77 1.00
CA HIS A 217 14.30 11.40 1.10
C HIS A 217 13.47 10.94 2.32
N GLY A 218 14.01 10.04 3.16
CA GLY A 218 13.43 9.68 4.47
C GLY A 218 13.85 10.59 5.64
N THR A 219 14.58 11.69 5.39
CA THR A 219 15.15 12.57 6.43
C THR A 219 14.89 14.06 6.24
N LEU A 220 13.96 14.46 5.37
CA LEU A 220 13.60 15.88 5.22
C LEU A 220 12.24 16.14 5.88
N ASN A 221 12.32 17.01 6.90
CA ASN A 221 11.28 17.51 7.81
C ASN A 221 9.92 17.80 7.17
#